data_AF-B7PRV5-F1
#
_entry.id   AF-B7PRV5-F1
#
_cell.length_a   1.000
_cell.length_b   1.000
_cell.length_c   1.000
_cell.angle_alpha   90.00
_cell.angle_beta   90.00
_cell.angle_gamma   90.00
#
_symmetry.space_group_name_H-M   'P 1'
#
loop_
_entity.id
_entity.type
_entity.pdbx_description
1 polymer ?
#
loop_
_entity_poly.entity_id
_entity_poly.type
_entity_poly.pdbx_seq_one_letter_code
_entity_poly.pdbx_strand_id
1 'polypeptide(L)' 'MQKAAEKLAVLKKWRLFVILLAWNVSVTLGSDNEPFELTILHTNDVHSHIEETNKHGGQCSEKQKNESKCVGGVARIVA' A
#
# COMPACT_ATOMS: atom_id res chain seq x y z
N MET A 1 23.40 35.31 -46.30
CA MET A 1 23.60 35.19 -44.84
C MET A 1 22.29 35.22 -44.04
N GLN A 2 21.34 36.13 -44.30
CA GLN A 2 20.06 36.25 -43.57
C GLN A 2 19.16 34.98 -43.58
N LYS A 3 18.96 34.33 -44.73
CA LYS A 3 18.10 33.14 -44.86
C LYS A 3 18.57 31.94 -44.00
N ALA A 4 19.87 31.83 -43.74
CA ALA A 4 20.41 30.75 -42.90
C ALA A 4 20.14 31.01 -41.41
N ALA A 5 20.21 32.27 -40.98
CA ALA A 5 19.90 32.68 -39.62
C ALA A 5 18.41 32.50 -39.27
N GLU A 6 17.51 32.79 -40.21
CA GLU A 6 16.06 32.58 -40.04
C GLU A 6 15.72 31.09 -39.92
N LYS A 7 16.30 30.23 -40.76
CA LYS A 7 16.14 28.77 -40.67
C LYS A 7 16.68 28.24 -39.34
N LEU A 8 17.82 28.73 -38.87
CA LEU A 8 18.39 28.36 -37.58
C LEU A 8 17.48 28.80 -36.42
N ALA A 9 16.88 29.98 -36.50
CA ALA A 9 15.93 30.47 -35.50
C ALA A 9 14.64 29.63 -35.46
N VAL A 10 14.11 29.24 -36.62
CA VAL A 10 12.94 28.34 -36.73
C VAL A 10 13.25 26.95 -36.18
N LEU A 11 14.41 26.38 -36.51
CA LEU A 11 14.88 25.10 -35.98
C LEU A 11 15.06 25.17 -34.46
N LYS A 12 15.60 26.27 -33.92
CA LYS A 12 15.78 26.46 -32.48
C LYS A 12 14.44 26.55 -31.74
N LYS A 13 13.45 27.23 -32.33
CA LYS A 13 12.07 27.29 -31.80
C LYS A 13 11.40 25.92 -31.80
N TRP A 14 11.51 25.16 -32.89
CA TRP A 14 10.97 23.78 -32.97
C TRP A 14 11.63 22.84 -31.97
N ARG A 15 12.96 22.93 -31.79
CA ARG A 15 13.68 22.14 -30.78
C ARG A 15 13.21 22.47 -29.37
N LEU A 16 13.02 23.74 -29.04
CA LEU A 16 12.45 24.16 -27.76
C LEU A 16 11.03 23.63 -27.56
N PHE A 17 10.19 23.70 -28.60
CA PHE A 17 8.83 23.12 -28.56
C PHE A 17 8.86 21.62 -28.30
N VAL A 18 9.71 20.87 -29.00
CA VAL A 18 9.85 19.41 -28.81
C VAL A 18 10.34 19.06 -27.41
N ILE A 19 11.30 19.81 -26.86
CA ILE A 19 11.79 19.63 -25.48
C ILE A 19 10.67 19.89 -24.47
N LEU A 20 9.90 20.97 -24.64
CA LEU A 20 8.77 21.31 -23.77
C LEU A 20 7.66 20.25 -23.85
N LEU A 21 7.38 19.72 -25.05
CA LEU A 21 6.38 18.68 -25.24
C LEU A 21 6.81 17.36 -24.59
N ALA A 22 8.08 16.98 -24.74
CA ALA A 22 8.64 15.79 -24.12
C ALA A 22 8.62 15.86 -22.58
N TRP A 23 8.88 17.05 -22.01
CA TRP A 23 8.79 17.26 -20.56
C TRP A 23 7.38 16.98 -20.01
N ASN A 24 6.35 17.52 -20.68
CA ASN A 24 4.96 17.35 -20.24
C ASN A 24 4.49 15.89 -20.31
N VAL A 25 4.93 15.15 -21.34
CA VAL A 25 4.60 13.71 -21.50
C VAL A 25 5.22 12.85 -20.40
N SER A 26 6.43 13.17 -19.95
CA SER A 26 7.08 12.41 -18.85
C SER A 26 6.36 12.56 -17.51
N VAL A 27 5.69 13.70 -17.27
CA VAL A 27 4.96 13.95 -16.01
C VAL A 27 3.63 13.18 -15.95
N THR A 28 2.97 12.96 -17.09
CA THR A 28 1.65 12.31 -17.11
C THR A 28 1.71 10.79 -17.11
N LEU A 29 2.80 10.17 -17.56
CA LEU A 29 2.95 8.72 -17.65
C LEU A 29 3.54 8.06 -16.39
N GLY A 30 4.04 8.84 -15.43
CA GLY A 30 4.72 8.33 -14.22
C GLY A 30 3.90 8.40 -12.93
N SER A 31 2.64 8.82 -12.98
CA SER A 31 1.82 8.99 -11.78
C SER A 31 0.90 7.78 -11.60
N ASP A 32 1.31 6.82 -10.77
CA ASP A 32 0.41 5.83 -10.20
C ASP A 32 -0.50 6.57 -9.21
N ASN A 33 -1.75 6.83 -9.61
CA ASN A 33 -2.75 7.53 -8.79
C ASN A 33 -3.64 6.54 -8.01
N GLU A 34 -3.18 5.31 -7.86
CA GLU A 34 -3.86 4.30 -7.07
C GLU A 34 -3.61 4.59 -5.58
N PRO A 35 -4.66 4.61 -4.74
CA PRO A 35 -4.48 4.86 -3.31
C PRO A 35 -3.67 3.73 -2.68
N PHE A 36 -2.62 4.06 -1.93
CA PHE A 36 -1.88 3.05 -1.18
C PHE A 36 -2.76 2.42 -0.09
N GLU A 37 -3.17 1.17 -0.31
CA GLU A 37 -3.93 0.40 0.67
C GLU A 37 -2.98 -0.26 1.68
N LEU A 38 -3.14 0.09 2.96
CA LEU A 38 -2.34 -0.46 4.06
C LEU A 38 -3.23 -1.20 5.06
N THR A 39 -3.06 -2.51 5.16
CA THR A 39 -3.68 -3.33 6.21
C THR A 39 -2.67 -3.63 7.31
N ILE A 40 -2.93 -3.13 8.53
CA ILE A 40 -2.10 -3.42 9.71
C ILE A 40 -2.84 -4.41 10.59
N LEU A 41 -2.24 -5.59 10.78
CA LEU A 41 -2.69 -6.57 11.77
C LEU A 41 -1.73 -6.50 12.96
N HIS A 42 -2.27 -6.39 14.17
CA HIS A 42 -1.46 -6.41 15.39
C HIS A 42 -2.17 -7.14 16.52
N THR A 43 -1.38 -7.78 17.38
CA THR A 43 -1.80 -8.32 18.68
C THR A 43 -0.87 -7.76 19.75
N ASN A 44 -1.41 -7.42 20.91
CA ASN A 44 -0.61 -7.03 22.08
C ASN A 44 -0.96 -7.90 23.28
N ASP A 45 -0.03 -8.00 24.23
CA ASP A 45 -0.25 -8.60 25.56
C ASP A 45 -0.88 -10.00 25.53
N VAL A 46 -0.45 -10.84 24.59
CA VAL A 46 -0.95 -12.22 24.46
C VAL A 46 -0.65 -13.06 25.71
N HIS A 47 0.37 -12.68 26.50
CA HIS A 47 0.66 -13.29 27.80
C HIS A 47 0.70 -14.83 27.81
N SER A 48 1.28 -15.43 26.76
CA SER A 48 1.36 -16.89 26.58
C SER A 48 0.00 -17.60 26.45
N HIS A 49 -1.06 -16.90 26.07
CA HIS A 49 -2.33 -17.52 25.64
C HIS A 49 -2.20 -18.15 24.26
N ILE A 50 -1.46 -19.28 24.22
CA ILE A 50 -1.26 -20.08 23.02
C ILE A 50 -2.54 -20.86 22.69
N GLU A 51 -3.15 -21.48 23.70
CA GLU A 51 -4.46 -22.13 23.60
C GLU A 51 -5.60 -21.13 23.79
N GLU A 52 -6.81 -21.56 23.44
CA GLU A 52 -8.02 -20.79 23.71
C GLU A 52 -8.26 -20.60 25.20
N THR A 53 -8.82 -19.45 25.55
CA THR A 53 -9.11 -19.07 26.94
C THR A 53 -10.61 -18.91 27.14
N ASN A 54 -11.04 -18.90 28.40
CA ASN A 54 -12.37 -18.40 28.71
C ASN A 54 -12.41 -16.86 28.58
N LYS A 55 -13.61 -16.27 28.63
CA LYS A 55 -13.81 -14.81 28.50
C LYS A 55 -13.04 -13.93 29.50
N HIS A 56 -12.49 -14.50 30.56
CA HIS A 56 -11.71 -13.79 31.58
C HIS A 56 -10.19 -14.04 31.47
N GLY A 57 -9.72 -14.63 30.36
CA GLY A 57 -8.31 -14.96 30.15
C GLY A 57 -7.82 -16.18 30.95
N GLY A 58 -8.72 -16.91 31.63
CA GLY A 58 -8.36 -18.16 32.31
C GLY A 58 -8.40 -19.37 31.37
N GLN A 59 -8.04 -20.53 31.89
CA GLN A 59 -8.19 -21.81 31.17
C GLN A 59 -9.64 -21.98 30.67
N CYS A 60 -9.78 -22.47 29.43
CA CYS A 60 -11.10 -22.83 28.92
C CYS A 60 -11.47 -24.26 29.30
N SER A 61 -12.51 -24.41 30.12
CA SER A 61 -13.02 -25.72 30.57
C SER A 61 -13.74 -26.47 29.46
N GLU A 62 -13.85 -27.80 29.57
CA GLU A 62 -14.60 -28.63 28.60
C GLU A 62 -16.05 -28.19 28.44
N LYS A 63 -16.71 -27.79 29.54
CA LYS A 63 -18.08 -27.24 29.47
C LYS A 63 -18.12 -25.99 28.59
N GLN A 64 -17.15 -25.09 28.74
CA GLN A 64 -17.08 -23.88 27.93
C GLN A 64 -16.73 -24.18 26.47
N LYS A 65 -15.89 -25.19 26.20
CA LYS A 65 -15.63 -25.69 24.85
C LYS A 65 -16.90 -26.20 24.19
N ASN A 66 -17.66 -27.05 24.88
CA ASN A 66 -18.91 -27.62 24.41
C ASN A 66 -20.01 -26.55 24.20
N GLU A 67 -20.00 -25.49 25.01
CA GLU A 67 -20.90 -24.33 24.86
C GLU A 67 -20.37 -23.26 23.88
N SER A 68 -19.24 -23.49 23.20
CA SER A 68 -18.59 -22.53 22.29
C SER A 68 -18.30 -21.16 22.93
N LYS A 69 -17.90 -21.16 24.21
CA LYS A 69 -17.61 -19.95 25.01
C LYS A 69 -16.10 -19.63 25.13
N CYS A 70 -15.24 -20.43 24.52
CA CYS A 70 -13.81 -20.15 24.46
C CYS A 70 -13.49 -19.10 23.41
N VAL A 71 -12.44 -18.31 23.64
CA VAL A 71 -12.01 -17.20 22.78
C VAL A 71 -10.50 -17.25 22.55
N GLY A 72 -10.04 -16.59 21.49
CA GLY A 72 -8.61 -16.48 21.19
C GLY A 72 -7.96 -17.82 20.85
N GLY A 73 -6.69 -17.95 21.25
CA GLY A 73 -5.80 -19.04 20.89
C GLY A 73 -5.15 -18.82 19.51
N VAL A 74 -3.87 -19.20 19.40
CA VAL A 74 -3.08 -18.98 18.17
C VAL A 74 -3.72 -19.68 16.97
N ALA A 75 -4.26 -20.89 17.17
CA ALA A 75 -4.94 -21.64 16.11
C ALA A 75 -6.12 -20.89 15.47
N ARG A 76 -6.82 -20.03 16.24
CA ARG A 76 -7.93 -19.20 15.73
C ARG A 76 -7.45 -17.89 15.13
N ILE A 77 -6.35 -17.33 15.66
CA ILE A 77 -5.76 -16.09 15.15
C ILE A 77 -5.16 -16.29 13.75
N VAL A 78 -4.66 -17.49 13.45
CA VAL A 78 -4.07 -17.83 12.14
C VAL A 78 -5.08 -18.42 11.14
N ALA A 79 -6.34 -18.63 11.53
CA ALA A 79 -7.36 -19.31 10.73
C ALA A 79 -7.97 -18.43 9.65
#